data_AF-A0AB39MY03-F1
#
_entry.id   AF-A0AB39MY03-F1
#
_cell.length_a   1.000
_cell.length_b   1.000
_cell.length_c   1.000
_cell.angle_alpha   90.00
_cell.angle_beta   90.00
_cell.angle_gamma   90.00
#
_symmetry.space_group_name_H-M   'P 1'
#
loop_
_entity.id
_entity.type
_entity.pdbx_description
1 polymer ?
#
loop_
_entity_poly.entity_id
_entity_poly.type
_entity_poly.pdbx_seq_one_letter_code
_entity_poly.pdbx_strand_id
1 'polypeptide(L)'
;MTDLLIPYYEHPSVRPAEWDAIIAAAPRLYGVVLNPASGPGETPDPAFAAVAARLRAVDVRVLGYADTDYGRRPHADVVRDIARHRDWYRADGVFLDQVAAGQAEFGHYQRLATAAWGAGCGTLALNHGTAPHPSYARIADLLVTFEGPWASYTRLGPQSWRGATGVRLCHLVYGVPAGLDLAEPARARGATVHCAVPGVGEHPWGTLPHGLAPAR
;
A
#
# COMPACT_ATOMS: atom_id res chain seq x y z
N MET A 1 -6.57 -6.92 15.49
CA MET A 1 -5.87 -7.45 14.30
C MET A 1 -5.43 -6.25 13.46
N THR A 2 -4.23 -6.28 12.88
CA THR A 2 -3.73 -5.23 11.96
C THR A 2 -4.09 -5.63 10.53
N ASP A 3 -5.14 -5.04 9.98
CA ASP A 3 -5.74 -5.43 8.70
C ASP A 3 -6.03 -4.26 7.75
N LEU A 4 -5.79 -3.02 8.17
CA LEU A 4 -6.06 -1.85 7.36
C LEU A 4 -4.76 -1.30 6.72
N LEU A 5 -4.64 -1.39 5.40
CA LEU A 5 -3.59 -0.71 4.65
C LEU A 5 -4.14 0.62 4.15
N ILE A 6 -3.43 1.73 4.38
CA ILE A 6 -3.90 3.06 3.96
C ILE A 6 -3.00 3.63 2.85
N PRO A 7 -3.40 3.53 1.58
CA PRO A 7 -2.92 4.42 0.53
C PRO A 7 -3.74 5.72 0.59
N TYR A 8 -3.16 6.78 1.16
CA TYR A 8 -3.78 8.09 1.26
C TYR A 8 -2.86 9.15 0.69
N TYR A 9 -3.27 9.75 -0.42
CA TYR A 9 -2.39 10.54 -1.30
C TYR A 9 -2.69 12.03 -1.25
N GLU A 10 -3.16 12.51 -0.10
CA GLU A 10 -3.28 13.95 0.18
C GLU A 10 -2.11 14.45 1.02
N HIS A 11 -1.69 15.68 0.73
CA HIS A 11 -0.57 16.29 1.42
C HIS A 11 -0.90 16.60 2.91
N PRO A 12 -0.03 16.26 3.89
CA PRO A 12 -0.29 16.53 5.31
C PRO A 12 -0.57 17.97 5.67
N SER A 13 0.10 18.94 5.04
CA SER A 13 -0.17 20.36 5.25
C SER A 13 -1.54 20.82 4.73
N VAL A 14 -2.15 20.09 3.79
CA VAL A 14 -3.46 20.40 3.22
C VAL A 14 -4.56 19.72 4.02
N ARG A 15 -4.33 18.48 4.46
CA ARG A 15 -5.31 17.65 5.18
C ARG A 15 -4.82 17.17 6.55
N PRO A 16 -4.40 18.07 7.46
CA PRO A 16 -3.79 17.67 8.74
C PRO A 16 -4.74 16.82 9.60
N ALA A 17 -6.03 17.19 9.65
CA ALA A 17 -7.02 16.48 10.45
C ALA A 17 -7.33 15.06 9.93
N GLU A 18 -7.17 14.81 8.63
CA GLU A 18 -7.32 13.47 8.05
C GLU A 18 -6.12 12.58 8.39
N TRP A 19 -4.90 13.13 8.35
CA TRP A 19 -3.71 12.44 8.83
C TRP A 19 -3.76 12.14 10.34
N ASP A 20 -4.32 13.04 11.14
CA ASP A 20 -4.57 12.79 12.57
C ASP A 20 -5.55 11.62 12.77
N ALA A 21 -6.62 11.56 11.97
CA ALA A 21 -7.58 10.45 12.00
C ALA A 21 -6.93 9.11 11.61
N ILE A 22 -6.04 9.12 10.60
CA ILE A 22 -5.26 7.94 10.22
C ILE A 22 -4.39 7.49 11.40
N ILE A 23 -3.61 8.39 12.00
CA ILE A 23 -2.74 8.03 13.13
C ILE A 23 -3.55 7.46 14.32
N ALA A 24 -4.70 8.07 14.61
CA ALA A 24 -5.60 7.63 15.67
C ALA A 24 -6.25 6.25 15.40
N ALA A 25 -6.20 5.74 14.17
CA ALA A 25 -6.70 4.41 13.82
C ALA A 25 -5.81 3.26 14.33
N ALA A 26 -4.61 3.55 14.82
CA ALA A 26 -3.78 2.56 15.50
C ALA A 26 -4.56 1.91 16.67
N PRO A 27 -4.44 0.59 16.90
CA PRO A 27 -3.50 -0.34 16.28
C PRO A 27 -4.10 -1.14 15.10
N ARG A 28 -5.16 -0.66 14.44
CA ARG A 28 -5.81 -1.41 13.33
C ARG A 28 -4.99 -1.40 12.04
N LEU A 29 -4.05 -0.45 11.92
CA LEU A 29 -3.26 -0.23 10.72
C LEU A 29 -2.24 -1.34 10.51
N TYR A 30 -2.34 -2.03 9.37
CA TYR A 30 -1.24 -2.84 8.83
C TYR A 30 -0.06 -1.95 8.42
N GLY A 31 -0.35 -0.81 7.81
CA GLY A 31 0.64 0.18 7.42
C GLY A 31 0.00 1.34 6.66
N VAL A 32 0.77 2.41 6.50
CA VAL A 32 0.38 3.60 5.72
C VAL A 32 1.39 3.81 4.60
N VAL A 33 0.89 3.98 3.38
CA VAL A 33 1.70 4.25 2.19
C VAL A 33 1.96 5.75 2.11
N LEU A 34 3.23 6.14 2.20
CA LEU A 34 3.69 7.52 2.01
C LEU A 34 4.03 7.74 0.53
N ASN A 35 3.32 8.68 -0.11
CA ASN A 35 3.51 9.05 -1.50
C ASN A 35 3.56 10.59 -1.67
N PRO A 36 4.67 11.26 -1.32
CA PRO A 36 4.80 12.71 -1.46
C PRO A 36 4.54 13.26 -2.87
N ALA A 37 5.07 12.61 -3.90
CA ALA A 37 5.01 13.12 -5.27
C ALA A 37 5.15 11.99 -6.32
N SER A 38 4.27 10.99 -6.27
CA SER A 38 4.42 9.75 -7.06
C SER A 38 5.78 9.08 -6.83
N GLY A 39 6.17 9.02 -5.56
CA GLY A 39 7.51 8.73 -5.07
C GLY A 39 7.90 9.69 -3.94
N PRO A 40 9.18 9.71 -3.53
CA PRO A 40 9.64 10.51 -2.39
C PRO A 40 9.76 12.01 -2.69
N GLY A 41 9.65 12.42 -3.95
CA GLY A 41 9.93 13.78 -4.41
C GLY A 41 11.42 14.03 -4.70
N GLU A 42 11.73 15.29 -5.03
CA GLU A 42 13.09 15.73 -5.35
C GLU A 42 13.90 16.13 -4.11
N THR A 43 13.22 16.57 -3.05
CA THR A 43 13.79 16.94 -1.76
C THR A 43 12.90 16.42 -0.62
N PRO A 44 13.44 16.21 0.59
CA PRO A 44 12.63 15.76 1.73
C PRO A 44 11.55 16.79 2.08
N ASP A 45 10.31 16.32 2.12
CA ASP A 45 9.16 17.11 2.55
C ASP A 45 9.00 17.08 4.09
N PRO A 46 9.09 18.23 4.80
CA PRO A 46 9.00 18.26 6.26
C PRO A 46 7.66 17.79 6.84
N ALA A 47 6.55 18.00 6.14
CA ALA A 47 5.22 17.63 6.61
C ALA A 47 5.03 16.11 6.55
N PHE A 48 5.49 15.47 5.47
CA PHE A 48 5.53 14.01 5.39
C PHE A 48 6.50 13.40 6.40
N ALA A 49 7.68 14.01 6.63
CA ALA A 49 8.61 13.55 7.65
C ALA A 49 8.01 13.60 9.06
N ALA A 50 7.28 14.67 9.39
CA ALA A 50 6.59 14.80 10.66
C ALA A 50 5.50 13.72 10.85
N VAL A 51 4.68 13.47 9.84
CA VAL A 51 3.65 12.42 9.89
C VAL A 51 4.27 11.02 9.98
N ALA A 52 5.33 10.73 9.21
CA ALA A 52 6.03 9.45 9.29
C ALA A 52 6.59 9.19 10.70
N ALA A 53 7.14 10.22 11.34
CA ALA A 53 7.62 10.13 12.72
C ALA A 53 6.48 9.83 13.70
N ARG A 54 5.31 10.47 13.53
CA ARG A 54 4.13 10.25 14.39
C ARG A 54 3.53 8.85 14.22
N LEU A 55 3.42 8.35 12.97
CA LEU A 55 2.97 6.98 12.69
C LEU A 55 3.88 5.95 13.37
N ARG A 56 5.19 6.10 13.21
CA ARG A 56 6.16 5.22 13.87
C ARG A 56 6.12 5.30 15.38
N ALA A 57 5.82 6.47 15.96
CA ALA A 57 5.71 6.62 17.42
C ALA A 57 4.50 5.87 18.02
N VAL A 58 3.53 5.47 17.19
CA VAL A 58 2.39 4.61 17.57
C VAL A 58 2.50 3.21 16.97
N ASP A 59 3.72 2.76 16.67
CA ASP A 59 4.06 1.44 16.12
C ASP A 59 3.37 1.10 14.79
N VAL A 60 3.01 2.12 14.00
CA VAL A 60 2.46 1.93 12.66
C VAL A 60 3.57 1.96 11.63
N ARG A 61 3.59 0.93 10.79
CA ARG A 61 4.54 0.78 9.69
C ARG A 61 4.34 1.84 8.62
N VAL A 62 5.42 2.55 8.27
CA VAL A 62 5.47 3.45 7.12
C VAL A 62 6.00 2.70 5.89
N LEU A 63 5.25 2.70 4.80
CA LEU A 63 5.63 2.11 3.52
C LEU A 63 5.93 3.20 2.50
N GLY A 64 7.16 3.27 1.96
CA GLY A 64 7.51 4.21 0.90
C GLY A 64 6.97 3.75 -0.46
N TYR A 65 6.24 4.62 -1.16
CA TYR A 65 5.71 4.35 -2.50
C TYR A 65 6.81 4.40 -3.56
N ALA A 66 6.84 3.44 -4.48
CA ALA A 66 7.61 3.57 -5.71
C ALA A 66 6.87 2.92 -6.88
N ASP A 67 6.64 3.70 -7.94
CA ASP A 67 6.10 3.19 -9.19
C ASP A 67 7.17 2.37 -9.94
N THR A 68 6.76 1.24 -10.52
CA THR A 68 7.62 0.35 -11.31
C THR A 68 7.25 0.33 -12.79
N ASP A 69 6.15 1.00 -13.20
CA ASP A 69 5.63 1.02 -14.57
C ASP A 69 5.58 -0.38 -15.20
N TYR A 70 5.04 -1.35 -14.46
CA TYR A 70 4.95 -2.75 -14.87
C TYR A 70 6.30 -3.36 -15.27
N GLY A 71 7.37 -2.94 -14.59
CA GLY A 71 8.74 -3.42 -14.79
C GLY A 71 9.51 -2.66 -15.88
N ARG A 72 8.91 -1.63 -16.48
CA ARG A 72 9.54 -0.80 -17.52
C ARG A 72 10.37 0.35 -16.95
N ARG A 73 10.05 0.82 -15.73
CA ARG A 73 10.83 1.88 -15.10
C ARG A 73 12.26 1.38 -14.81
N PRO A 74 13.31 2.19 -15.08
CA PRO A 74 14.68 1.76 -14.84
C PRO A 74 14.92 1.35 -13.39
N HIS A 75 15.56 0.20 -13.19
CA HIS A 75 15.83 -0.37 -11.86
C HIS A 75 16.52 0.63 -10.91
N ALA A 76 17.51 1.37 -11.40
CA ALA A 76 18.24 2.35 -10.60
C ALA A 76 17.34 3.49 -10.09
N ASP A 77 16.33 3.89 -10.87
CA ASP A 77 15.42 4.95 -10.47
C ASP A 77 14.44 4.47 -9.39
N VAL A 78 13.99 3.22 -9.44
CA VAL A 78 13.16 2.63 -8.38
C VAL A 78 13.97 2.45 -7.09
N VAL A 79 15.22 1.96 -7.20
CA VAL A 79 16.11 1.81 -6.03
C VAL A 79 16.44 3.15 -5.39
N ARG A 80 16.63 4.21 -6.19
CA ARG A 80 16.81 5.57 -5.69
C ARG A 80 15.61 6.02 -4.85
N ASP A 81 14.40 5.75 -5.32
CA ASP A 81 13.18 6.15 -4.59
C ASP A 81 13.05 5.39 -3.26
N ILE A 82 13.34 4.09 -3.26
CA ILE A 82 13.37 3.27 -2.04
C ILE A 82 14.36 3.84 -1.03
N ALA A 83 15.58 4.14 -1.46
CA ALA A 83 16.62 4.70 -0.61
C ALA A 83 16.22 6.08 -0.05
N ARG A 84 15.68 6.97 -0.89
CA ARG A 84 15.18 8.29 -0.47
C ARG A 84 14.06 8.16 0.56
N HIS A 85 13.10 7.25 0.35
CA HIS A 85 12.03 7.01 1.33
C HIS A 85 12.58 6.54 2.69
N ARG A 86 13.59 5.65 2.66
CA ARG A 86 14.27 5.20 3.86
C ARG A 86 15.00 6.34 4.57
N ASP A 87 15.76 7.13 3.84
CA ASP A 87 16.62 8.18 4.41
C ASP A 87 15.80 9.37 4.93
N TRP A 88 14.80 9.81 4.16
CA TRP A 88 14.07 11.05 4.43
C TRP A 88 12.90 10.85 5.39
N TYR A 89 12.22 9.72 5.29
CA TYR A 89 10.98 9.46 6.04
C TYR A 89 11.10 8.29 7.02
N ARG A 90 12.29 7.66 7.11
CA ARG A 90 12.53 6.45 7.91
C ARG A 90 11.51 5.35 7.61
N ALA A 91 11.14 5.21 6.33
CA ALA A 91 10.20 4.18 5.90
C ALA A 91 10.68 2.80 6.39
N ASP A 92 9.77 2.04 6.98
CA ASP A 92 10.01 0.71 7.53
C ASP A 92 9.92 -0.36 6.43
N GLY A 93 9.16 -0.07 5.37
CA GLY A 93 8.95 -0.94 4.23
C GLY A 93 8.76 -0.18 2.92
N VAL A 94 8.49 -0.94 1.86
CA VAL A 94 8.28 -0.44 0.50
C VAL A 94 6.92 -0.92 0.00
N PHE A 95 6.19 -0.03 -0.66
CA PHE A 95 5.02 -0.34 -1.47
C PHE A 95 5.38 -0.10 -2.93
N LEU A 96 5.66 -1.18 -3.67
CA LEU A 96 5.88 -1.10 -5.11
C LEU A 96 4.54 -1.09 -5.82
N ASP A 97 4.34 -0.10 -6.69
CA ASP A 97 3.12 0.07 -7.45
C ASP A 97 3.27 -0.28 -8.93
N GLN A 98 2.14 -0.51 -9.59
CA GLN A 98 2.06 -0.98 -10.98
C GLN A 98 2.95 -2.21 -11.18
N VAL A 99 2.86 -3.20 -10.29
CA VAL A 99 3.71 -4.40 -10.33
C VAL A 99 3.16 -5.36 -11.38
N ALA A 100 3.98 -5.77 -12.35
CA ALA A 100 3.56 -6.78 -13.33
C ALA A 100 3.12 -8.09 -12.66
N ALA A 101 2.02 -8.66 -13.13
CA ALA A 101 1.44 -9.87 -12.56
C ALA A 101 2.05 -11.16 -13.13
N GLY A 102 2.74 -11.08 -14.26
CA GLY A 102 3.29 -12.21 -15.02
C GLY A 102 4.53 -12.84 -14.37
N GLN A 103 4.79 -14.10 -14.70
CA GLN A 103 5.99 -14.80 -14.23
C GLN A 103 7.27 -14.26 -14.87
N ALA A 104 7.19 -13.73 -16.10
CA ALA A 104 8.34 -13.28 -16.87
C ALA A 104 9.11 -12.14 -16.16
N GLU A 105 8.37 -11.26 -15.48
CA GLU A 105 8.93 -10.10 -14.77
C GLU A 105 9.44 -10.44 -13.37
N PHE A 106 9.18 -11.65 -12.85
CA PHE A 106 9.52 -12.03 -11.48
C PHE A 106 11.00 -11.78 -11.14
N GLY A 107 11.91 -12.08 -12.07
CA GLY A 107 13.34 -11.85 -11.88
C GLY A 107 13.71 -10.37 -11.72
N HIS A 108 12.94 -9.45 -12.31
CA HIS A 108 13.11 -8.00 -12.09
C HIS A 108 12.72 -7.62 -10.67
N TYR A 109 11.54 -8.05 -10.21
CA TYR A 109 11.06 -7.74 -8.86
C TYR A 109 11.86 -8.42 -7.75
N GLN A 110 12.47 -9.58 -8.01
CA GLN A 110 13.44 -10.19 -7.10
C GLN A 110 14.65 -9.27 -6.84
N ARG A 111 15.14 -8.57 -7.86
CA ARG A 111 16.26 -7.62 -7.71
C ARG A 111 15.83 -6.40 -6.91
N LEU A 112 14.64 -5.86 -7.17
CA LEU A 112 14.07 -4.76 -6.38
C LEU A 112 13.85 -5.15 -4.92
N ALA A 113 13.35 -6.35 -4.65
CA ALA A 113 13.21 -6.88 -3.28
C ALA A 113 14.57 -6.94 -2.57
N THR A 114 15.60 -7.45 -3.25
CA THR A 114 16.97 -7.50 -2.72
C THR A 114 17.50 -6.10 -2.40
N ALA A 115 17.25 -5.12 -3.26
CA ALA A 115 17.64 -3.73 -3.02
C ALA A 115 16.89 -3.12 -1.83
N ALA A 116 15.58 -3.39 -1.69
CA ALA A 116 14.78 -2.94 -0.55
C ALA A 116 15.31 -3.52 0.78
N TRP A 117 15.61 -4.81 0.83
CA TRP A 117 16.20 -5.44 2.01
C TRP A 117 17.59 -4.88 2.31
N GLY A 118 18.42 -4.63 1.28
CA GLY A 118 19.73 -4.00 1.43
C GLY A 118 19.67 -2.57 1.96
N ALA A 119 18.60 -1.83 1.67
CA ALA A 119 18.33 -0.51 2.25
C ALA A 119 17.79 -0.58 3.70
N GLY A 120 17.54 -1.79 4.23
CA GLY A 120 17.00 -1.99 5.58
C GLY A 120 15.47 -1.85 5.67
N CYS A 121 14.75 -1.95 4.54
CA CYS A 121 13.30 -2.05 4.54
C CYS A 121 12.89 -3.49 4.91
N GLY A 122 12.16 -3.65 6.00
CA GLY A 122 11.75 -4.94 6.56
C GLY A 122 10.40 -5.46 6.07
N THR A 123 9.68 -4.69 5.25
CA THR A 123 8.40 -5.11 4.67
C THR A 123 8.33 -4.73 3.20
N LEU A 124 7.92 -5.68 2.36
CA LEU A 124 7.67 -5.46 0.95
C LEU A 124 6.21 -5.75 0.61
N ALA A 125 5.50 -4.71 0.17
CA ALA A 125 4.17 -4.81 -0.41
C ALA A 125 4.26 -4.62 -1.93
N LEU A 126 3.67 -5.56 -2.68
CA LEU A 126 3.60 -5.49 -4.14
C LEU A 126 2.16 -5.25 -4.57
N ASN A 127 1.93 -4.14 -5.24
CA ASN A 127 0.62 -3.82 -5.79
C ASN A 127 0.50 -4.25 -7.24
N HIS A 128 -0.14 -5.39 -7.45
CA HIS A 128 -0.45 -5.89 -8.79
C HIS A 128 -1.82 -5.39 -9.28
N GLY A 129 -2.72 -5.01 -8.37
CA GLY A 129 -4.13 -4.72 -8.64
C GLY A 129 -4.96 -5.92 -9.13
N THR A 130 -4.35 -7.08 -9.33
CA THR A 130 -4.97 -8.32 -9.81
C THR A 130 -4.22 -9.53 -9.28
N ALA A 131 -4.75 -10.74 -9.48
CA ALA A 131 -4.11 -11.98 -9.05
C ALA A 131 -2.76 -12.19 -9.79
N PRO A 132 -1.61 -12.18 -9.10
CA PRO A 132 -0.32 -12.38 -9.74
C PRO A 132 0.06 -13.85 -9.83
N HIS A 133 1.12 -14.14 -10.60
CA HIS A 133 1.74 -15.45 -10.59
C HIS A 133 2.21 -15.82 -9.16
N PRO A 134 2.02 -17.07 -8.69
CA PRO A 134 2.33 -17.46 -7.31
C PRO A 134 3.78 -17.27 -6.86
N SER A 135 4.73 -17.11 -7.78
CA SER A 135 6.15 -16.88 -7.45
C SER A 135 6.39 -15.60 -6.65
N TYR A 136 5.57 -14.56 -6.83
CA TYR A 136 5.70 -13.29 -6.10
C TYR A 136 5.54 -13.46 -4.58
N ALA A 137 4.83 -14.50 -4.14
CA ALA A 137 4.70 -14.88 -2.73
C ALA A 137 6.04 -15.12 -2.02
N ARG A 138 7.09 -15.45 -2.78
CA ARG A 138 8.40 -15.80 -2.23
C ARG A 138 9.23 -14.60 -1.79
N ILE A 139 8.85 -13.39 -2.21
CA ILE A 139 9.67 -12.18 -2.04
C ILE A 139 8.92 -11.06 -1.31
N ALA A 140 7.63 -11.22 -1.03
CA ALA A 140 6.77 -10.17 -0.50
C ALA A 140 6.08 -10.62 0.80
N ASP A 141 5.82 -9.65 1.66
CA ASP A 141 5.01 -9.81 2.87
C ASP A 141 3.51 -9.59 2.57
N LEU A 142 3.24 -8.72 1.58
CA LEU A 142 1.90 -8.36 1.17
C LEU A 142 1.78 -8.33 -0.36
N LEU A 143 0.74 -8.96 -0.90
CA LEU A 143 0.35 -8.82 -2.30
C LEU A 143 -1.02 -8.17 -2.40
N VAL A 144 -1.13 -7.04 -3.09
CA VAL A 144 -2.43 -6.49 -3.47
C VAL A 144 -2.92 -7.25 -4.68
N THR A 145 -3.89 -8.13 -4.45
CA THR A 145 -4.45 -9.05 -5.46
C THR A 145 -5.74 -8.55 -6.08
N PHE A 146 -6.25 -7.42 -5.61
CA PHE A 146 -7.34 -6.69 -6.20
C PHE A 146 -7.16 -5.21 -5.92
N GLU A 147 -7.20 -4.40 -6.97
CA GLU A 147 -7.40 -2.96 -6.88
C GLU A 147 -8.46 -2.54 -7.91
N GLY A 148 -9.54 -1.91 -7.47
CA GLY A 148 -10.59 -1.52 -8.40
C GLY A 148 -11.88 -1.02 -7.76
N PRO A 149 -12.88 -0.69 -8.60
CA PRO A 149 -14.15 -0.16 -8.14
C PRO A 149 -14.99 -1.24 -7.46
N TRP A 150 -15.81 -0.81 -6.50
CA TRP A 150 -16.79 -1.64 -5.79
C TRP A 150 -17.67 -2.45 -6.75
N ALA A 151 -18.10 -1.84 -7.86
CA ALA A 151 -18.90 -2.51 -8.88
C ALA A 151 -18.21 -3.75 -9.47
N SER A 152 -16.89 -3.72 -9.66
CA SER A 152 -16.13 -4.89 -10.11
C SER A 152 -15.88 -5.87 -8.97
N TYR A 153 -15.66 -5.36 -7.76
CA TYR A 153 -15.40 -6.18 -6.58
C TYR A 153 -16.58 -7.10 -6.22
N THR A 154 -17.82 -6.61 -6.33
CA THR A 154 -19.02 -7.42 -6.03
C THR A 154 -19.21 -8.59 -7.00
N ARG A 155 -18.66 -8.48 -8.22
CA ARG A 155 -18.66 -9.57 -9.21
C ARG A 155 -17.50 -10.54 -9.03
N LEU A 156 -16.53 -10.23 -8.16
CA LEU A 156 -15.41 -11.11 -7.89
C LEU A 156 -15.88 -12.31 -7.07
N GLY A 157 -15.74 -13.51 -7.64
CA GLY A 157 -15.95 -14.76 -6.91
C GLY A 157 -14.82 -15.08 -5.92
N PRO A 158 -14.95 -16.18 -5.15
CA PRO A 158 -13.89 -16.66 -4.27
C PRO A 158 -12.58 -16.85 -5.06
N GLN A 159 -11.47 -16.35 -4.51
CA GLN A 159 -10.15 -16.52 -5.09
C GLN A 159 -9.43 -17.68 -4.40
N SER A 160 -8.94 -18.66 -5.16
CA SER A 160 -8.07 -19.70 -4.62
C SER A 160 -6.61 -19.29 -4.76
N TRP A 161 -5.98 -18.85 -3.68
CA TRP A 161 -4.55 -18.57 -3.67
C TRP A 161 -3.73 -19.87 -3.62
N ARG A 162 -2.76 -20.01 -4.52
CA ARG A 162 -1.92 -21.20 -4.65
C ARG A 162 -0.43 -20.91 -4.40
N GLY A 163 -0.10 -19.74 -3.87
CA GLY A 163 1.27 -19.34 -3.54
C GLY A 163 1.77 -19.84 -2.20
N ALA A 164 3.01 -19.49 -1.87
CA ALA A 164 3.66 -19.88 -0.62
C ALA A 164 2.85 -19.43 0.62
N THR A 165 2.94 -20.22 1.68
CA THR A 165 2.36 -19.91 2.99
C THR A 165 3.20 -18.83 3.68
N GLY A 166 2.59 -17.74 4.11
CA GLY A 166 3.27 -16.66 4.86
C GLY A 166 3.01 -15.25 4.33
N VAL A 167 2.74 -15.13 3.02
CA VAL A 167 2.32 -13.86 2.42
C VAL A 167 0.87 -13.53 2.76
N ARG A 168 0.58 -12.27 3.05
CA ARG A 168 -0.79 -11.77 3.22
C ARG A 168 -1.31 -11.24 1.88
N LEU A 169 -2.61 -11.40 1.65
CA LEU A 169 -3.28 -10.82 0.49
C LEU A 169 -4.05 -9.57 0.90
N CYS A 170 -4.05 -8.58 0.02
CA CYS A 170 -4.66 -7.28 0.20
C CYS A 170 -5.67 -6.98 -0.91
N HIS A 171 -6.83 -6.45 -0.54
CA HIS A 171 -7.80 -5.86 -1.48
C HIS A 171 -7.95 -4.36 -1.24
N LEU A 172 -7.72 -3.58 -2.28
CA LEU A 172 -7.91 -2.14 -2.31
C LEU A 172 -9.17 -1.83 -3.13
N VAL A 173 -10.22 -1.31 -2.50
CA VAL A 173 -11.52 -1.12 -3.16
C VAL A 173 -11.98 0.33 -3.02
N TYR A 174 -12.35 0.94 -4.14
CA TYR A 174 -12.85 2.32 -4.17
C TYR A 174 -14.27 2.41 -4.70
N GLY A 175 -14.93 3.56 -4.51
CA GLY A 175 -16.34 3.74 -4.81
C GLY A 175 -17.26 2.88 -3.92
N VAL A 176 -16.81 2.56 -2.71
CA VAL A 176 -17.56 1.73 -1.76
C VAL A 176 -18.70 2.57 -1.15
N PRO A 177 -19.95 2.10 -1.16
CA PRO A 177 -21.05 2.77 -0.46
C PRO A 177 -20.81 2.93 1.05
N ALA A 178 -21.39 3.98 1.64
CA ALA A 178 -21.32 4.22 3.08
C ALA A 178 -21.95 3.07 3.89
N GLY A 179 -21.38 2.80 5.07
CA GLY A 179 -21.88 1.77 5.99
C GLY A 179 -21.49 0.33 5.63
N LEU A 180 -20.72 0.12 4.56
CA LEU A 180 -20.21 -1.21 4.20
C LEU A 180 -18.82 -1.45 4.80
N ASP A 181 -18.67 -2.57 5.51
CA ASP A 181 -17.38 -3.09 5.97
C ASP A 181 -16.84 -4.11 4.95
N LEU A 182 -15.60 -3.90 4.52
CA LEU A 182 -14.93 -4.76 3.55
C LEU A 182 -14.25 -5.97 4.20
N ALA A 183 -14.08 -5.99 5.53
CA ALA A 183 -13.32 -7.02 6.22
C ALA A 183 -13.83 -8.44 5.93
N GLU A 184 -15.13 -8.70 6.09
CA GLU A 184 -15.72 -10.01 5.77
C GLU A 184 -15.69 -10.35 4.27
N PRO A 185 -16.15 -9.46 3.36
CA PRO A 185 -16.03 -9.69 1.92
C PRO A 185 -14.59 -9.96 1.44
N ALA A 186 -13.59 -9.31 2.04
CA ALA A 186 -12.17 -9.53 1.77
C ALA A 186 -11.71 -10.90 2.25
N ARG A 187 -12.02 -11.28 3.50
CA ARG A 187 -11.70 -12.60 4.06
C ARG A 187 -12.32 -13.74 3.25
N ALA A 188 -13.59 -13.60 2.85
CA ALA A 188 -14.28 -14.57 2.01
C ALA A 188 -13.61 -14.75 0.62
N ARG A 189 -12.80 -13.79 0.20
CA ARG A 189 -12.02 -13.81 -1.05
C ARG A 189 -10.52 -14.00 -0.81
N GLY A 190 -10.12 -14.40 0.39
CA GLY A 190 -8.74 -14.76 0.74
C GLY A 190 -7.85 -13.60 1.21
N ALA A 191 -8.34 -12.37 1.22
CA ALA A 191 -7.59 -11.21 1.70
C ALA A 191 -7.75 -11.00 3.21
N THR A 192 -6.62 -10.77 3.88
CA THR A 192 -6.57 -10.47 5.33
C THR A 192 -6.14 -9.05 5.61
N VAL A 193 -5.77 -8.30 4.57
CA VAL A 193 -5.54 -6.86 4.60
C VAL A 193 -6.48 -6.22 3.59
N HIS A 194 -6.97 -5.02 3.86
CA HIS A 194 -7.87 -4.34 2.95
C HIS A 194 -7.85 -2.83 3.14
N CYS A 195 -8.41 -2.12 2.15
CA CYS A 195 -8.81 -0.73 2.25
C CYS A 195 -10.10 -0.53 1.45
N ALA A 196 -11.03 0.26 1.98
CA ALA A 196 -12.30 0.57 1.35
C ALA A 196 -12.59 2.06 1.46
N VAL A 197 -12.64 2.77 0.34
CA VAL A 197 -12.84 4.23 0.30
C VAL A 197 -14.07 4.61 -0.53
N PRO A 198 -14.74 5.74 -0.22
CA PRO A 198 -15.82 6.27 -1.05
C PRO A 198 -15.34 6.90 -2.37
N GLY A 199 -14.08 7.32 -2.44
CA GLY A 199 -13.52 8.02 -3.60
C GLY A 199 -13.69 7.26 -4.91
N VAL A 200 -13.79 7.99 -6.01
CA VAL A 200 -14.00 7.45 -7.37
C VAL A 200 -13.14 8.22 -8.37
N GLY A 201 -13.08 7.74 -9.61
CA GLY A 201 -12.37 8.42 -10.70
C GLY A 201 -10.86 8.20 -10.64
N GLU A 202 -10.09 9.21 -11.04
CA GLU A 202 -8.62 9.14 -11.17
C GLU A 202 -7.88 9.24 -9.83
N HIS A 203 -8.53 9.78 -8.79
CA HIS A 203 -7.92 9.98 -7.46
C HIS A 203 -8.80 9.43 -6.32
N PRO A 204 -9.11 8.12 -6.31
CA PRO A 204 -9.97 7.53 -5.28
C PRO A 204 -9.33 7.55 -3.88
N TRP A 205 -8.00 7.48 -3.84
CA TRP A 205 -7.16 7.43 -2.64
C TRP A 205 -6.95 8.81 -1.98
N GLY A 206 -7.63 9.85 -2.46
CA GLY A 206 -7.72 11.15 -1.80
C GLY A 206 -8.81 11.22 -0.72
N THR A 207 -9.48 10.11 -0.43
CA THR A 207 -10.55 10.03 0.58
C THR A 207 -10.20 9.02 1.66
N LEU A 208 -10.62 9.29 2.89
CA LEU A 208 -10.48 8.34 3.99
C LEU A 208 -11.44 7.15 3.86
N PRO A 209 -11.06 5.98 4.38
CA PRO A 209 -12.01 4.87 4.55
C PRO A 209 -13.22 5.27 5.41
N HIS A 210 -14.40 4.74 5.11
CA HIS A 210 -15.66 5.10 5.81
C HIS A 210 -15.61 5.00 7.35
N GLY A 211 -14.76 4.13 7.88
CA GLY A 211 -14.56 3.97 9.33
C GLY A 211 -13.58 4.95 9.96
N LEU A 212 -12.99 5.86 9.18
CA LEU A 212 -12.06 6.90 9.62
C LEU A 212 -12.63 8.26 9.25
N ALA A 213 -12.75 9.14 10.24
CA ALA A 213 -13.15 10.52 10.04
C ALA A 213 -12.31 11.43 10.94
N PRO A 214 -11.97 12.64 10.48
CA PRO A 214 -11.42 13.66 11.35
C PRO A 214 -12.31 13.89 12.57
N ALA A 215 -11.70 14.10 13.73
CA ALA A 215 -12.44 14.65 14.86
C ALA A 215 -13.03 16.02 14.45
N ARG A 216 -14.30 16.23 14.77
CA ARG A 216 -14.98 17.51 14.52
C ARG A 216 -14.52 18.59 15.49
#